data_AF-A0AAV6YDS9-F1
#
_entry.id   AF-A0AAV6YDS9-F1
#
_cell.length_a   1.000
_cell.length_b   1.000
_cell.length_c   1.000
_cell.angle_alpha   90.00
_cell.angle_beta   90.00
_cell.angle_gamma   90.00
#
_symmetry.space_group_name_H-M   'P 1'
#
loop_
_entity.id
_entity.type
_entity.pdbx_description
1 polymer ?
#
loop_
_entity_poly.entity_id
_entity_poly.type
_entity_poly.pdbx_seq_one_letter_code
_entity_poly.pdbx_strand_id
1 'polypeptide(L)'
;MANHYVKKEEYSITDVAVVMLPFPAHGHMGPLLNFAGRLVSAATISLYFAGTSREIRRAMDRAHGWDPSSSANIHFHEFPTTPSLLPNITTLVGEIKQMRDPVYTFVKQLSTQYRRVVVVYDYLMSYLVQDINHHSIQNSEAYRFHAVSDCFSFCFHHKMSTTDQPDDHDQLDQLPPEAAEILKVTPSLDDSFGDPEFYCMVEGATKVFSGDIYNSNRKIEPLFLDLLEKRKLGGAEKVWALVLKIGVEVLDWEHREEIVSADTVDKALRTLMASEEGEKIRKRAKDLGNTVKHSLMESGNEMDLFIAQIAR
;
A
#
# COMPACT_ATOMS: atom_id res chain seq x y z
N MET A 1 19.79 -4.45 -32.96
CA MET A 1 20.55 -3.75 -31.91
C MET A 1 20.37 -4.53 -30.63
N ALA A 2 21.46 -5.00 -30.04
CA ALA A 2 21.44 -5.92 -28.91
C ALA A 2 20.92 -5.21 -27.65
N ASN A 3 19.84 -5.74 -27.05
CA ASN A 3 19.38 -5.34 -25.73
C ASN A 3 20.48 -5.70 -24.71
N HIS A 4 21.26 -4.71 -24.30
CA HIS A 4 22.08 -4.80 -23.10
C HIS A 4 21.14 -4.89 -21.91
N TYR A 5 20.77 -6.11 -21.51
CA TYR A 5 20.31 -6.38 -20.16
C TYR A 5 21.49 -6.13 -19.23
N VAL A 6 21.53 -4.95 -18.61
CA VAL A 6 22.42 -4.69 -17.49
C VAL A 6 22.13 -5.74 -16.43
N LYS A 7 23.15 -6.52 -16.07
CA LYS A 7 23.08 -7.53 -15.01
C LYS A 7 22.70 -6.78 -13.72
N LYS A 8 21.48 -7.01 -13.22
CA LYS A 8 21.03 -6.39 -11.97
C LYS A 8 21.87 -6.99 -10.83
N GLU A 9 22.58 -6.17 -10.08
CA GLU A 9 23.24 -6.63 -8.85
C GLU A 9 22.15 -7.11 -7.89
N GLU A 10 22.20 -8.39 -7.55
CA GLU A 10 21.28 -8.99 -6.60
C GLU A 10 21.78 -8.62 -5.19
N TYR A 11 21.04 -7.78 -4.48
CA TYR A 11 21.39 -7.40 -3.11
C TYR A 11 21.22 -8.61 -2.20
N SER A 12 22.25 -8.99 -1.44
CA SER A 12 22.14 -10.01 -0.40
C SER A 12 22.19 -9.33 0.96
N ILE A 13 21.03 -9.23 1.63
CA ILE A 13 20.86 -8.55 2.93
C ILE A 13 20.19 -9.47 3.94
N THR A 14 20.86 -10.60 4.19
CA THR A 14 20.37 -11.71 5.02
C THR A 14 20.34 -11.40 6.51
N ASP A 15 20.96 -10.30 6.94
CA ASP A 15 20.96 -9.81 8.31
C ASP A 15 19.80 -8.83 8.62
N VAL A 16 18.92 -8.61 7.63
CA VAL A 16 17.70 -7.82 7.75
C VAL A 16 16.47 -8.73 7.63
N ALA A 17 15.53 -8.58 8.55
CA ALA A 17 14.20 -9.18 8.45
C ALA A 17 13.15 -8.12 8.09
N VAL A 18 12.25 -8.44 7.17
CA VAL A 18 11.10 -7.60 6.83
C VAL A 18 9.82 -8.29 7.29
N VAL A 19 9.00 -7.61 8.09
CA VAL A 19 7.67 -8.07 8.49
C VAL A 19 6.63 -7.27 7.72
N MET A 20 5.75 -7.95 6.98
CA MET A 20 4.66 -7.33 6.24
C MET A 20 3.30 -7.61 6.90
N LEU A 21 2.56 -6.55 7.25
CA LEU A 21 1.28 -6.61 7.95
C LEU A 21 0.17 -6.03 7.05
N PRO A 22 -0.57 -6.88 6.28
CA PRO A 22 -1.63 -6.44 5.40
C PRO A 22 -2.92 -6.13 6.16
N PHE A 23 -3.71 -5.18 5.64
CA PHE A 23 -5.10 -5.04 6.04
C PHE A 23 -5.95 -6.14 5.36
N PRO A 24 -6.88 -6.81 6.06
CA PRO A 24 -7.61 -7.98 5.57
C PRO A 24 -8.76 -7.67 4.60
N ALA A 25 -8.50 -6.76 3.65
CA ALA A 25 -9.38 -6.44 2.54
C ALA A 25 -8.67 -6.72 1.21
N HIS A 26 -9.43 -7.15 0.20
CA HIS A 26 -8.86 -7.63 -1.06
C HIS A 26 -7.97 -6.58 -1.74
N GLY A 27 -8.43 -5.33 -1.83
CA GLY A 27 -7.69 -4.21 -2.42
C GLY A 27 -6.41 -3.82 -1.66
N HIS A 28 -6.22 -4.32 -0.44
CA HIS A 28 -5.06 -4.02 0.40
C HIS A 28 -4.04 -5.17 0.41
N MET A 29 -4.52 -6.41 0.54
CA MET A 29 -3.66 -7.59 0.62
C MET A 29 -2.87 -7.85 -0.66
N GLY A 30 -3.52 -7.73 -1.82
CA GLY A 30 -2.91 -8.01 -3.12
C GLY A 30 -1.69 -7.11 -3.40
N PRO A 31 -1.83 -5.78 -3.28
CA PRO A 31 -0.72 -4.86 -3.45
C PRO A 31 0.47 -5.13 -2.54
N LEU A 32 0.23 -5.37 -1.24
CA LEU A 32 1.32 -5.64 -0.30
C LEU A 32 2.01 -6.99 -0.57
N LEU A 33 1.26 -8.02 -0.97
CA LEU A 33 1.84 -9.31 -1.38
C LEU A 33 2.68 -9.16 -2.66
N ASN A 34 2.23 -8.36 -3.62
CA ASN A 34 3.02 -8.06 -4.81
C ASN A 34 4.29 -7.28 -4.47
N PHE A 35 4.23 -6.37 -3.49
CA PHE A 35 5.42 -5.72 -2.96
C PHE A 35 6.40 -6.75 -2.38
N ALA A 36 5.92 -7.71 -1.59
CA ALA A 36 6.73 -8.81 -1.07
C ALA A 36 7.46 -9.56 -2.18
N GLY A 37 6.73 -9.98 -3.22
CA GLY A 37 7.29 -10.68 -4.38
C GLY A 37 8.36 -9.87 -5.11
N ARG A 38 8.14 -8.55 -5.27
CA ARG A 38 9.11 -7.64 -5.87
C ARG A 38 10.38 -7.51 -5.04
N LEU A 39 10.25 -7.44 -3.72
CA LEU A 39 11.39 -7.30 -2.81
C LEU A 39 12.27 -8.55 -2.85
N VAL A 40 11.68 -9.74 -2.71
CA VAL A 40 12.45 -11.00 -2.74
C VAL A 40 12.97 -11.38 -4.13
N SER A 41 12.40 -10.79 -5.20
CA SER A 41 12.95 -10.92 -6.56
C SER A 41 14.14 -9.98 -6.81
N ALA A 42 14.30 -8.95 -5.99
CA ALA A 42 15.34 -7.93 -6.14
C ALA A 42 16.49 -8.10 -5.13
N ALA A 43 16.23 -8.78 -4.02
CA ALA A 43 17.19 -9.04 -2.97
C ALA A 43 16.98 -10.41 -2.31
N THR A 44 18.07 -11.05 -1.89
CA THR A 44 18.01 -12.14 -0.92
C THR A 44 17.82 -11.55 0.47
N ILE A 45 16.59 -11.65 0.99
CA ILE A 45 16.15 -11.05 2.25
C ILE A 45 15.12 -11.95 2.93
N SER A 46 15.15 -12.06 4.25
CA SER A 46 14.14 -12.80 5.02
C SER A 46 12.87 -11.97 5.15
N LEU A 47 11.80 -12.35 4.46
CA LEU A 47 10.51 -11.67 4.51
C LEU A 47 9.48 -12.52 5.25
N TYR A 48 8.78 -11.92 6.20
CA TYR A 48 7.70 -12.51 6.97
C TYR A 48 6.37 -11.84 6.61
N PHE A 49 5.52 -12.53 5.87
CA PHE A 49 4.17 -12.06 5.56
C PHE A 49 3.24 -12.56 6.67
N ALA A 50 2.79 -11.65 7.54
CA ALA A 50 2.21 -12.01 8.83
C ALA A 50 0.76 -11.51 8.95
N GLY A 51 -0.11 -12.33 9.54
CA GLY A 51 -1.55 -12.05 9.67
C GLY A 51 -2.29 -13.24 10.25
N THR A 52 -3.61 -13.25 10.17
CA THR A 52 -4.40 -14.42 10.57
C THR A 52 -4.28 -15.56 9.56
N SER A 53 -4.50 -16.81 9.97
CA SER A 53 -4.49 -17.95 9.03
C SER A 53 -5.52 -17.78 7.90
N ARG A 54 -6.65 -17.11 8.17
CA ARG A 54 -7.68 -16.82 7.17
C ARG A 54 -7.19 -15.81 6.13
N GLU A 55 -6.52 -14.77 6.57
CA GLU A 55 -5.91 -13.75 5.71
C GLU A 55 -4.83 -14.35 4.84
N ILE A 56 -3.86 -15.04 5.44
CA ILE A 56 -2.74 -15.65 4.73
C ILE A 56 -3.25 -16.59 3.63
N ARG A 57 -4.22 -17.46 3.93
CA ARG A 57 -4.86 -18.31 2.92
C ARG A 57 -5.48 -17.51 1.78
N ARG A 58 -6.28 -16.47 2.08
CA ARG A 58 -6.90 -15.63 1.05
C ARG A 58 -5.88 -14.90 0.18
N ALA A 59 -4.77 -14.45 0.76
CA ALA A 59 -3.69 -13.80 0.02
C ALA A 59 -3.03 -14.79 -0.94
N MET A 60 -2.74 -16.02 -0.47
CA MET A 60 -2.15 -17.08 -1.30
C MET A 60 -3.07 -17.50 -2.44
N ASP A 61 -4.35 -17.77 -2.16
CA ASP A 61 -5.34 -18.20 -3.16
C ASP A 61 -5.53 -17.16 -4.29
N ARG A 62 -5.23 -15.90 -4.01
CA ARG A 62 -5.43 -14.75 -4.91
C ARG A 62 -4.12 -14.17 -5.44
N ALA A 63 -3.00 -14.83 -5.19
CA ALA A 63 -1.73 -14.44 -5.77
C ALA A 63 -1.80 -14.65 -7.29
N HIS A 64 -1.82 -13.55 -8.03
CA HIS A 64 -1.91 -13.58 -9.49
C HIS A 64 -0.53 -13.33 -10.12
N GLY A 65 -0.14 -14.20 -11.04
CA GLY A 65 1.08 -14.05 -11.83
C GLY A 65 2.36 -14.56 -11.18
N TRP A 66 2.29 -15.11 -9.96
CA TRP A 66 3.39 -15.83 -9.30
C TRP A 66 2.86 -16.69 -8.14
N ASP A 67 3.64 -17.68 -7.71
CA ASP A 67 3.35 -18.53 -6.55
C ASP A 67 4.17 -18.09 -5.34
N PRO A 68 3.55 -17.50 -4.29
CA PRO A 68 4.26 -17.09 -3.08
C PRO A 68 4.94 -18.23 -2.33
N SER A 69 4.39 -19.44 -2.38
CA SER A 69 4.93 -20.62 -1.70
C SER A 69 6.20 -21.15 -2.38
N SER A 70 6.45 -20.75 -3.63
CA SER A 70 7.66 -21.14 -4.36
C SER A 70 8.92 -20.39 -3.89
N SER A 71 8.77 -19.29 -3.15
CA SER A 71 9.90 -18.49 -2.64
C SER A 71 10.32 -18.97 -1.26
N ALA A 72 11.57 -19.46 -1.14
CA ALA A 72 12.16 -19.83 0.15
C ALA A 72 12.39 -18.63 1.09
N ASN A 73 12.39 -17.41 0.54
CA ASN A 73 12.65 -16.16 1.25
C ASN A 73 11.38 -15.54 1.86
N ILE A 74 10.19 -16.08 1.55
CA ILE A 74 8.92 -15.63 2.12
C ILE A 74 8.44 -16.65 3.14
N HIS A 75 8.32 -16.20 4.37
CA HIS A 75 7.81 -16.96 5.49
C HIS A 75 6.43 -16.44 5.86
N PHE A 76 5.42 -17.31 5.89
CA PHE A 76 4.09 -16.93 6.35
C PHE A 76 4.01 -17.12 7.86
N HIS A 77 3.63 -16.07 8.59
CA HIS A 77 3.54 -16.11 10.06
C HIS A 77 2.10 -15.89 10.50
N GLU A 78 1.48 -16.93 11.06
CA GLU A 78 0.10 -16.90 11.50
C GLU A 78 -0.02 -16.45 12.96
N PHE A 79 -0.78 -15.39 13.22
CA PHE A 79 -1.11 -14.96 14.57
C PHE A 79 -2.37 -15.68 15.08
N PRO A 80 -2.39 -16.11 16.36
CA PRO A 80 -3.58 -16.71 16.95
C PRO A 80 -4.67 -15.63 17.10
N THR A 81 -5.82 -15.84 16.48
CA THR A 81 -7.00 -15.00 16.69
C THR A 81 -8.21 -15.86 17.01
N THR A 82 -9.14 -15.29 17.78
CA THR A 82 -10.43 -15.93 18.01
C THR A 82 -11.26 -15.83 16.73
N PRO A 83 -11.66 -16.96 16.09
CA PRO A 83 -12.38 -16.90 14.82
C PRO A 83 -13.71 -16.17 14.98
N SER A 84 -13.89 -15.03 14.29
CA SER A 84 -15.20 -14.38 14.22
C SER A 84 -16.14 -15.13 13.28
N LEU A 85 -17.39 -15.34 13.73
CA LEU A 85 -18.47 -15.98 12.98
C LEU A 85 -19.15 -15.05 11.97
N LEU A 86 -18.93 -13.73 12.05
CA LEU A 86 -19.55 -12.73 11.18
C LEU A 86 -18.48 -11.77 10.63
N PRO A 87 -18.42 -11.54 9.31
CA PRO A 87 -17.48 -10.59 8.72
C PRO A 87 -18.08 -9.18 8.76
N ASN A 88 -17.88 -8.44 9.87
CA ASN A 88 -18.21 -7.01 9.94
C ASN A 88 -17.04 -6.19 10.51
N ILE A 89 -17.09 -4.86 10.35
CA ILE A 89 -15.99 -3.97 10.74
C ILE A 89 -15.68 -4.07 12.24
N THR A 90 -16.69 -4.18 13.10
CA THR A 90 -16.50 -4.33 14.56
C THR A 90 -15.72 -5.59 14.92
N THR A 91 -16.03 -6.72 14.28
CA THR A 91 -15.27 -7.97 14.49
C THR A 91 -13.83 -7.86 14.01
N LEU A 92 -13.60 -7.14 12.90
CA LEU A 92 -12.26 -6.86 12.40
C LEU A 92 -11.46 -5.97 13.36
N VAL A 93 -12.07 -4.93 13.93
CA VAL A 93 -11.45 -4.10 14.99
C VAL A 93 -11.00 -4.99 16.15
N GLY A 94 -11.87 -5.92 16.59
CA GLY A 94 -11.55 -6.88 17.65
C GLY A 94 -10.39 -7.82 17.31
N GLU A 95 -10.31 -8.30 16.07
CA GLU A 95 -9.20 -9.13 15.57
C GLU A 95 -7.89 -8.34 15.53
N ILE A 96 -7.90 -7.10 15.02
CA ILE A 96 -6.72 -6.21 14.99
C ILE A 96 -6.23 -5.94 16.41
N LYS A 97 -7.13 -5.65 17.36
CA LYS A 97 -6.76 -5.42 18.76
C LYS A 97 -6.07 -6.65 19.38
N GLN A 98 -6.57 -7.85 19.10
CA GLN A 98 -5.97 -9.10 19.58
C GLN A 98 -4.58 -9.37 19.00
N MET A 99 -4.26 -8.85 17.82
CA MET A 99 -2.97 -9.06 17.16
C MET A 99 -1.85 -8.12 17.63
N ARG A 100 -2.15 -7.03 18.35
CA ARG A 100 -1.13 -6.04 18.76
C ARG A 100 -0.01 -6.66 19.59
N ASP A 101 -0.33 -7.39 20.66
CA ASP A 101 0.68 -8.03 21.52
C ASP A 101 1.43 -9.18 20.82
N PRO A 102 0.77 -10.08 20.05
CA PRO A 102 1.45 -11.08 19.23
C PRO A 102 2.43 -10.47 18.22
N VAL A 103 2.03 -9.39 17.53
CA VAL A 103 2.89 -8.69 16.55
C VAL A 103 4.10 -8.09 17.23
N TYR A 104 3.92 -7.38 18.34
CA TYR A 104 5.02 -6.81 19.12
C TYR A 104 6.00 -7.89 19.57
N THR A 105 5.49 -9.00 20.12
CA THR A 105 6.29 -10.13 20.61
C THR A 105 7.09 -10.76 19.47
N PHE A 106 6.47 -10.95 18.32
CA PHE A 106 7.12 -11.51 17.13
C PHE A 106 8.23 -10.59 16.61
N VAL A 107 7.96 -9.29 16.47
CA VAL A 107 8.99 -8.31 16.05
C VAL A 107 10.12 -8.23 17.06
N LYS A 108 9.82 -8.27 18.36
CA LYS A 108 10.83 -8.31 19.43
C LYS A 108 11.70 -9.56 19.35
N GLN A 109 11.12 -10.71 19.03
CA GLN A 109 11.87 -11.95 18.84
C GLN A 109 12.82 -11.85 17.64
N LEU A 110 12.33 -11.35 16.50
CA LEU A 110 13.16 -11.12 15.31
C LEU A 110 14.29 -10.12 15.58
N SER A 111 14.03 -9.11 16.41
CA SER A 111 15.02 -8.09 16.74
C SER A 111 16.25 -8.63 17.48
N THR A 112 16.17 -9.83 18.05
CA THR A 112 17.30 -10.54 18.68
C THR A 112 18.11 -11.40 17.71
N GLN A 113 17.54 -11.73 16.55
CA GLN A 113 18.12 -12.63 15.55
C GLN A 113 18.72 -11.88 14.36
N TYR A 114 18.17 -10.71 14.05
CA TYR A 114 18.55 -9.90 12.91
C TYR A 114 19.20 -8.60 13.36
N ARG A 115 20.16 -8.10 12.56
CA ARG A 115 20.77 -6.79 12.81
C ARG A 115 19.70 -5.69 12.75
N ARG A 116 18.72 -5.82 11.86
CA ARG A 116 17.63 -4.87 11.68
C ARG A 116 16.30 -5.58 11.39
N VAL A 117 15.21 -5.02 11.90
CA VAL A 117 13.84 -5.46 11.59
C VAL A 117 13.05 -4.32 10.98
N VAL A 118 12.53 -4.52 9.78
CA VAL A 118 11.72 -3.53 9.07
C VAL A 118 10.27 -4.00 9.07
N VAL A 119 9.38 -3.22 9.65
CA VAL A 119 7.94 -3.51 9.68
C VAL A 119 7.27 -2.68 8.60
N VAL A 120 6.83 -3.30 7.51
CA VAL A 120 5.98 -2.66 6.51
C VAL A 120 4.53 -3.01 6.84
N TYR A 121 3.71 -2.02 7.10
CA TYR A 121 2.33 -2.25 7.51
C TYR A 121 1.37 -1.40 6.68
N ASP A 122 0.20 -1.96 6.35
CA ASP A 122 -0.86 -1.20 5.71
C ASP A 122 -1.27 -0.02 6.60
N TYR A 123 -1.57 1.15 6.03
CA TYR A 123 -2.02 2.34 6.76
C TYR A 123 -3.13 2.03 7.78
N LEU A 124 -4.09 1.18 7.42
CA LEU A 124 -5.21 0.79 8.27
C LEU A 124 -4.81 -0.15 9.42
N MET A 125 -3.60 -0.69 9.41
CA MET A 125 -3.02 -1.52 10.47
C MET A 125 -2.14 -0.73 11.44
N SER A 126 -2.14 0.61 11.37
CA SER A 126 -1.32 1.50 12.22
C SER A 126 -1.42 1.19 13.71
N TYR A 127 -2.58 0.74 14.18
CA TYR A 127 -2.78 0.37 15.58
C TYR A 127 -1.80 -0.70 16.09
N LEU A 128 -1.39 -1.65 15.24
CA LEU A 128 -0.56 -2.80 15.62
C LEU A 128 0.88 -2.42 15.97
N VAL A 129 1.40 -1.37 15.35
CA VAL A 129 2.83 -1.07 15.37
C VAL A 129 3.20 0.06 16.33
N GLN A 130 2.22 0.59 17.07
CA GLN A 130 2.41 1.72 17.99
C GLN A 130 3.51 1.50 19.03
N ASP A 131 3.65 0.26 19.48
CA ASP A 131 4.64 -0.13 20.48
C ASP A 131 5.99 -0.48 19.85
N ILE A 132 6.15 -0.37 18.53
CA ILE A 132 7.37 -0.69 17.78
C ILE A 132 8.05 0.63 17.41
N ASN A 133 8.94 1.09 18.28
CA ASN A 133 9.69 2.31 18.08
C ASN A 133 11.11 2.19 18.66
N HIS A 134 11.96 3.19 18.42
CA HIS A 134 13.36 3.17 18.85
C HIS A 134 13.54 3.05 20.38
N HIS A 135 12.52 3.37 21.20
CA HIS A 135 12.59 3.19 22.65
C HIS A 135 12.29 1.75 23.10
N SER A 136 11.43 1.03 22.38
CA SER A 136 11.03 -0.34 22.72
C SER A 136 11.87 -1.42 22.00
N ILE A 137 12.16 -1.18 20.72
CA ILE A 137 12.91 -2.08 19.83
C ILE A 137 13.87 -1.23 18.99
N GLN A 138 15.08 -1.02 19.52
CA GLN A 138 16.07 -0.07 19.00
C GLN A 138 16.43 -0.28 17.52
N ASN A 139 16.55 -1.54 17.09
CA ASN A 139 16.91 -1.91 15.73
C ASN A 139 15.69 -2.20 14.83
N SER A 140 14.53 -1.66 15.18
CA SER A 140 13.33 -1.71 14.34
C SER A 140 13.00 -0.38 13.69
N GLU A 141 12.45 -0.45 12.49
CA GLU A 141 11.87 0.67 11.76
C GLU A 141 10.53 0.27 11.17
N ALA A 142 9.59 1.21 11.10
CA ALA A 142 8.25 0.95 10.59
C ALA A 142 7.98 1.82 9.35
N TYR A 143 7.45 1.24 8.28
CA TYR A 143 7.09 1.93 7.04
C TYR A 143 5.61 1.71 6.76
N ARG A 144 4.88 2.81 6.50
CA ARG A 144 3.47 2.77 6.15
C ARG A 144 3.31 2.45 4.68
N PHE A 145 2.50 1.46 4.37
CA PHE A 145 2.14 1.11 3.02
C PHE A 145 0.74 1.65 2.71
N HIS A 146 0.64 2.43 1.64
CA HIS A 146 -0.62 2.96 1.12
C HIS A 146 -1.05 2.11 -0.07
N ALA A 147 -2.16 1.38 0.10
CA ALA A 147 -2.74 0.53 -0.94
C ALA A 147 -3.62 1.29 -1.96
N VAL A 148 -3.91 2.55 -1.68
CA VAL A 148 -4.77 3.44 -2.47
C VAL A 148 -3.92 4.45 -3.26
N SER A 149 -4.54 5.20 -4.18
CA SER A 149 -3.83 6.22 -4.97
C SER A 149 -3.33 7.38 -4.12
N ASP A 150 -2.28 8.05 -4.58
CA ASP A 150 -1.70 9.20 -3.89
C ASP A 150 -2.70 10.36 -3.85
N CYS A 151 -3.51 10.49 -4.91
CA CYS A 151 -4.65 11.41 -4.96
C CYS A 151 -5.63 11.16 -3.82
N PHE A 152 -6.05 9.90 -3.64
CA PHE A 152 -6.98 9.54 -2.58
C PHE A 152 -6.34 9.78 -1.21
N SER A 153 -5.11 9.29 -0.99
CA SER A 153 -4.38 9.52 0.26
C SER A 153 -4.29 11.00 0.57
N PHE A 154 -3.90 11.84 -0.38
CA PHE A 154 -3.83 13.29 -0.16
C PHE A 154 -5.19 13.89 0.22
N CYS A 155 -6.24 13.57 -0.54
CA CYS A 155 -7.57 14.10 -0.28
C CYS A 155 -8.10 13.66 1.09
N PHE A 156 -7.89 12.39 1.43
CA PHE A 156 -8.24 11.80 2.70
C PHE A 156 -7.57 12.55 3.86
N HIS A 157 -6.24 12.65 3.86
CA HIS A 157 -5.51 13.34 4.92
C HIS A 157 -5.84 14.84 5.00
N HIS A 158 -6.09 15.49 3.86
CA HIS A 158 -6.47 16.90 3.84
C HIS A 158 -7.81 17.13 4.54
N LYS A 159 -8.83 16.36 4.17
CA LYS A 159 -10.16 16.47 4.79
C LYS A 159 -10.11 16.13 6.28
N MET A 160 -9.29 15.16 6.67
CA MET A 160 -9.08 14.84 8.09
C MET A 160 -8.52 16.01 8.87
N SER A 161 -7.50 16.67 8.34
CA SER A 161 -6.84 17.81 9.01
C SER A 161 -7.79 19.00 9.19
N THR A 162 -8.70 19.23 8.24
CA THR A 162 -9.66 20.35 8.29
C THR A 162 -10.85 20.11 9.23
N THR A 163 -11.19 18.85 9.52
CA THR A 163 -12.29 18.51 10.44
C THR A 163 -11.90 18.79 11.89
N ASP A 164 -10.63 18.56 12.26
CA ASP A 164 -10.13 18.77 13.63
C ASP A 164 -9.81 20.25 13.93
N GLN A 165 -9.48 21.06 12.92
CA GLN A 165 -9.16 22.49 13.05
C GLN A 165 -9.80 23.32 11.92
N PRO A 166 -11.07 23.74 12.06
CA PRO A 166 -11.80 24.46 11.01
C PRO A 166 -11.27 25.87 10.69
N ASP A 167 -10.50 26.49 11.59
CA ASP A 167 -9.98 27.85 11.43
C ASP A 167 -8.63 27.96 10.68
N ASP A 168 -8.01 26.83 10.28
CA ASP A 168 -6.75 26.84 9.52
C ASP A 168 -7.00 27.02 8.01
N HIS A 169 -7.78 28.05 7.68
CA HIS A 169 -8.16 28.45 6.32
C HIS A 169 -6.96 28.83 5.43
N ASP A 170 -5.77 29.00 5.99
CA ASP A 170 -4.54 29.36 5.28
C ASP A 170 -3.90 28.21 4.46
N GLN A 171 -4.44 26.97 4.55
CA GLN A 171 -3.89 25.82 3.80
C GLN A 171 -4.55 25.56 2.43
N LEU A 172 -5.74 26.09 2.16
CA LEU A 172 -6.46 25.84 0.90
C LEU A 172 -5.98 26.78 -0.22
N ASP A 173 -5.64 28.02 0.12
CA ASP A 173 -5.17 29.05 -0.81
C ASP A 173 -3.74 28.81 -1.35
N GLN A 174 -3.04 27.81 -0.78
CA GLN A 174 -1.71 27.37 -1.23
C GLN A 174 -1.75 26.08 -2.06
N LEU A 175 -2.92 25.47 -2.23
CA LEU A 175 -3.04 24.28 -3.06
C LEU A 175 -3.03 24.64 -4.55
N PRO A 176 -2.36 23.84 -5.39
CA PRO A 176 -2.53 23.93 -6.83
C PRO A 176 -4.02 23.85 -7.20
N PRO A 177 -4.51 24.67 -8.16
CA PRO A 177 -5.91 24.69 -8.56
C PRO A 177 -6.47 23.29 -8.88
N GLU A 178 -5.65 22.45 -9.50
CA GLU A 178 -6.01 21.08 -9.85
C GLU A 178 -6.35 20.22 -8.62
N ALA A 179 -5.58 20.35 -7.53
CA ALA A 179 -5.84 19.64 -6.28
C ALA A 179 -7.10 20.19 -5.57
N ALA A 180 -7.31 21.50 -5.62
CA ALA A 180 -8.48 22.15 -5.04
C ALA A 180 -9.79 21.72 -5.73
N GLU A 181 -9.80 21.60 -7.06
CA GLU A 181 -10.97 21.12 -7.80
C GLU A 181 -11.31 19.66 -7.46
N ILE A 182 -10.31 18.79 -7.29
CA ILE A 182 -10.54 17.40 -6.90
C ILE A 182 -11.14 17.33 -5.50
N LEU A 183 -10.62 18.12 -4.55
CA LEU A 183 -11.15 18.16 -3.18
C LEU A 183 -12.64 18.56 -3.11
N LYS A 184 -13.11 19.42 -4.02
CA LYS A 184 -14.53 19.83 -4.10
C LYS A 184 -15.46 18.69 -4.46
N VAL A 185 -15.00 17.73 -5.27
CA VAL A 185 -15.79 16.58 -5.73
C VAL A 185 -15.55 15.31 -4.92
N THR A 186 -14.51 15.27 -4.08
CA THR A 186 -14.26 14.16 -3.16
C THR A 186 -15.45 14.01 -2.19
N PRO A 187 -15.96 12.79 -1.95
CA PRO A 187 -17.02 12.54 -0.95
C PRO A 187 -16.62 12.90 0.49
N SER A 188 -17.59 12.97 1.39
CA SER A 188 -17.32 13.18 2.81
C SER A 188 -16.63 11.95 3.43
N LEU A 189 -15.94 12.17 4.55
CA LEU A 189 -15.25 11.09 5.25
C LEU A 189 -16.20 10.17 6.01
N ASP A 190 -17.35 10.71 6.44
CA ASP A 190 -18.43 9.97 7.09
C ASP A 190 -18.99 8.88 6.16
N ASP A 191 -18.98 9.13 4.84
CA ASP A 191 -19.38 8.14 3.83
C ASP A 191 -18.30 7.10 3.55
N SER A 192 -17.04 7.35 3.97
CA SER A 192 -15.86 6.56 3.61
C SER A 192 -15.49 5.51 4.66
N PHE A 193 -15.80 5.75 5.94
CA PHE A 193 -15.48 4.85 7.06
C PHE A 193 -16.76 4.50 7.84
N GLY A 194 -17.30 3.31 7.60
CA GLY A 194 -18.56 2.87 8.20
C GLY A 194 -18.56 2.62 9.72
N ASP A 195 -17.43 2.78 10.41
CA ASP A 195 -17.30 2.55 11.87
C ASP A 195 -16.36 3.59 12.52
N PRO A 196 -16.90 4.50 13.37
CA PRO A 196 -16.11 5.51 14.06
C PRO A 196 -15.05 4.94 15.02
N GLU A 197 -15.26 3.74 15.59
CA GLU A 197 -14.29 3.12 16.50
C GLU A 197 -13.05 2.69 15.73
N PHE A 198 -13.23 2.07 14.56
CA PHE A 198 -12.13 1.68 13.70
C PHE A 198 -11.30 2.89 13.27
N TYR A 199 -11.98 3.97 12.88
CA TYR A 199 -11.34 5.22 12.49
C TYR A 199 -10.51 5.82 13.64
N CYS A 200 -11.12 6.01 14.83
CA CYS A 200 -10.42 6.54 16.01
C CYS A 200 -9.21 5.68 16.40
N MET A 201 -9.29 4.36 16.19
CA MET A 201 -8.20 3.43 16.45
C MET A 201 -7.02 3.63 15.48
N VAL A 202 -7.28 3.89 14.20
CA VAL A 202 -6.24 4.14 13.19
C VAL A 202 -5.58 5.51 13.42
N GLU A 203 -6.36 6.57 13.60
CA GLU A 203 -5.83 7.92 13.78
C GLU A 203 -5.19 8.16 15.15
N GLY A 204 -5.75 7.54 16.20
CA GLY A 204 -5.19 7.57 17.55
C GLY A 204 -3.87 6.78 17.67
N ALA A 205 -3.48 6.04 16.63
CA ALA A 205 -2.23 5.32 16.64
C ALA A 205 -1.03 6.28 16.63
N THR A 206 -0.03 6.02 17.47
CA THR A 206 1.20 6.82 17.52
C THR A 206 1.86 6.89 16.14
N LYS A 207 2.16 8.10 15.69
CA LYS A 207 2.75 8.41 14.39
C LYS A 207 4.27 8.22 14.38
N VAL A 208 4.76 7.09 14.90
CA VAL A 208 6.19 6.76 14.91
C VAL A 208 6.49 5.80 13.77
N PHE A 209 6.93 6.34 12.65
CA PHE A 209 7.30 5.57 11.46
C PHE A 209 8.41 6.29 10.69
N SER A 210 9.17 5.52 9.91
CA SER A 210 10.38 5.94 9.20
C SER A 210 10.12 6.41 7.76
N GLY A 211 8.95 6.08 7.20
CA GLY A 211 8.54 6.57 5.88
C GLY A 211 7.24 6.00 5.37
N ASP A 212 6.77 6.57 4.26
CA ASP A 212 5.60 6.12 3.51
C ASP A 212 6.01 5.43 2.21
N ILE A 213 5.28 4.38 1.85
CA ILE A 213 5.42 3.61 0.62
C ILE A 213 4.09 3.69 -0.12
N TYR A 214 4.14 4.26 -1.32
CA TYR A 214 3.03 4.37 -2.24
C TYR A 214 3.24 3.47 -3.44
N ASN A 215 2.20 2.74 -3.83
CA ASN A 215 2.19 2.04 -5.10
C ASN A 215 1.90 3.03 -6.25
N SER A 216 2.91 3.83 -6.60
CA SER A 216 2.75 4.91 -7.57
C SER A 216 4.02 5.13 -8.38
N ASN A 217 3.99 6.17 -9.20
CA ASN A 217 5.14 6.65 -9.96
C ASN A 217 5.04 8.18 -10.09
N ARG A 218 6.17 8.87 -9.92
CA ARG A 218 6.26 10.33 -10.14
C ARG A 218 5.83 10.80 -11.53
N LYS A 219 5.77 9.93 -12.54
CA LYS A 219 5.23 10.28 -13.86
C LYS A 219 3.72 10.13 -13.97
N ILE A 220 3.07 9.40 -13.06
CA ILE A 220 1.62 9.16 -13.07
C ILE A 220 0.93 10.15 -12.14
N GLU A 221 1.37 10.26 -10.89
CA GLU A 221 0.75 11.13 -9.87
C GLU A 221 1.74 12.17 -9.30
N PRO A 222 2.53 12.92 -10.13
CA PRO A 222 3.55 13.85 -9.65
C PRO A 222 2.99 14.87 -8.67
N LEU A 223 1.83 15.45 -9.01
CA LEU A 223 1.19 16.49 -8.23
C LEU A 223 0.93 16.03 -6.79
N PHE A 224 0.37 14.83 -6.62
CA PHE A 224 -0.02 14.33 -5.31
C PHE A 224 1.17 13.83 -4.51
N LEU A 225 2.16 13.19 -5.15
CA LEU A 225 3.42 12.83 -4.49
C LEU A 225 4.14 14.07 -3.96
N ASP A 226 4.27 15.13 -4.77
CA ASP A 226 4.92 16.38 -4.35
C ASP A 226 4.16 17.03 -3.18
N LEU A 227 2.82 16.98 -3.21
CA LEU A 227 1.99 17.51 -2.13
C LEU A 227 2.11 16.68 -0.84
N LEU A 228 2.14 15.35 -0.93
CA LEU A 228 2.34 14.45 0.21
C LEU A 228 3.72 14.64 0.84
N GLU A 229 4.77 14.82 0.02
CA GLU A 229 6.13 15.12 0.47
C GLU A 229 6.23 16.47 1.17
N LYS A 230 5.70 17.54 0.55
CA LYS A 230 5.72 18.89 1.12
C LYS A 230 5.02 18.95 2.46
N ARG A 231 3.90 18.24 2.60
CA ARG A 231 3.07 18.31 3.80
C ARG A 231 3.62 17.45 4.95
N LYS A 232 4.65 16.60 4.70
CA LYS A 232 5.21 15.63 5.67
C LYS A 232 4.12 14.95 6.50
N LEU A 233 3.00 14.59 5.87
CA LEU A 233 1.76 14.19 6.55
C LEU A 233 2.04 13.01 7.50
N GLY A 234 2.00 13.30 8.79
CA GLY A 234 2.22 12.33 9.86
C GLY A 234 3.66 12.23 10.38
N GLY A 235 4.62 13.03 9.92
CA GLY A 235 6.00 13.00 10.42
C GLY A 235 6.95 12.09 9.65
N ALA A 236 6.56 11.60 8.46
CA ALA A 236 7.41 10.80 7.59
C ALA A 236 8.69 11.54 7.21
N GLU A 237 9.86 10.93 7.41
CA GLU A 237 11.12 11.48 6.90
C GLU A 237 11.29 11.22 5.39
N LYS A 238 10.66 10.17 4.85
CA LYS A 238 10.83 9.71 3.46
C LYS A 238 9.53 9.20 2.83
N VAL A 239 9.37 9.48 1.54
CA VAL A 239 8.29 8.98 0.68
C VAL A 239 8.92 8.11 -0.42
N TRP A 240 8.36 6.92 -0.64
CA TRP A 240 8.79 5.95 -1.64
C TRP A 240 7.65 5.71 -2.64
N ALA A 241 7.84 6.01 -3.92
CA ALA A 241 6.85 5.81 -4.99
C ALA A 241 7.24 4.58 -5.83
N LEU A 242 6.87 3.41 -5.33
CA LEU A 242 7.28 2.12 -5.90
C LEU A 242 6.30 1.64 -6.96
N VAL A 243 6.80 1.37 -8.16
CA VAL A 243 6.00 0.73 -9.22
C VAL A 243 5.92 -0.77 -8.94
N LEU A 244 4.83 -1.21 -8.30
CA LEU A 244 4.66 -2.62 -7.94
C LEU A 244 4.18 -3.50 -9.12
N LYS A 245 3.85 -2.88 -10.26
CA LYS A 245 3.30 -3.51 -11.48
C LYS A 245 2.04 -4.30 -11.20
N ILE A 246 1.09 -3.64 -10.55
CA ILE A 246 -0.22 -4.18 -10.23
C ILE A 246 -1.15 -3.88 -11.41
N GLY A 247 -2.01 -4.83 -11.77
CA GLY A 247 -3.05 -4.60 -12.77
C GLY A 247 -4.07 -3.61 -12.24
N VAL A 248 -4.50 -2.67 -13.08
CA VAL A 248 -5.62 -1.77 -12.78
C VAL A 248 -6.91 -2.55 -12.99
N GLU A 249 -7.79 -2.56 -12.01
CA GLU A 249 -9.13 -3.14 -12.15
C GLU A 249 -9.98 -2.24 -13.07
N VAL A 250 -10.64 -2.86 -14.06
CA VAL A 250 -11.25 -2.17 -15.22
C VAL A 250 -12.77 -2.03 -15.08
N LEU A 251 -13.32 -2.23 -13.88
CA LEU A 251 -14.77 -2.21 -13.64
C LEU A 251 -15.15 -1.17 -12.58
N ASP A 252 -16.26 -0.50 -12.85
CA ASP A 252 -16.87 0.51 -12.00
C ASP A 252 -17.46 -0.14 -10.74
N TRP A 253 -17.04 0.33 -9.57
CA TRP A 253 -17.34 -0.25 -8.25
C TRP A 253 -18.76 0.06 -7.76
N GLU A 254 -19.44 1.03 -8.38
CA GLU A 254 -20.78 1.48 -7.95
C GLU A 254 -21.89 0.43 -8.15
N HIS A 255 -21.68 -0.59 -8.99
CA HIS A 255 -22.69 -1.62 -9.30
C HIS A 255 -22.33 -3.03 -8.80
N ARG A 256 -21.45 -3.15 -7.80
CA ARG A 256 -20.88 -4.44 -7.34
C ARG A 256 -21.90 -5.51 -6.89
N GLU A 257 -23.14 -5.12 -6.61
CA GLU A 257 -24.22 -6.04 -6.19
C GLU A 257 -25.21 -6.37 -7.32
N GLU A 258 -25.06 -5.75 -8.49
CA GLU A 258 -25.90 -6.00 -9.66
C GLU A 258 -25.31 -7.11 -10.53
N ILE A 259 -26.16 -8.05 -10.96
CA ILE A 259 -25.77 -9.04 -11.96
C ILE A 259 -25.59 -8.31 -13.29
N VAL A 260 -24.34 -8.11 -13.69
CA VAL A 260 -24.00 -7.53 -14.98
C VAL A 260 -24.49 -8.47 -16.09
N SER A 261 -25.44 -8.01 -16.90
CA SER A 261 -25.95 -8.81 -18.01
C SER A 261 -24.89 -8.99 -19.09
N ALA A 262 -24.98 -10.11 -19.83
CA ALA A 262 -24.08 -10.37 -20.96
C ALA A 262 -24.12 -9.24 -22.00
N ASP A 263 -25.28 -8.61 -22.20
CA ASP A 263 -25.45 -7.50 -23.13
C ASP A 263 -24.72 -6.23 -22.68
N THR A 264 -24.69 -5.95 -21.37
CA THR A 264 -23.91 -4.83 -20.82
C THR A 264 -22.42 -5.05 -21.00
N VAL A 265 -21.94 -6.27 -20.80
CA VAL A 265 -20.54 -6.63 -21.06
C VAL A 265 -20.20 -6.53 -22.55
N ASP A 266 -21.05 -7.06 -23.45
CA ASP A 266 -20.86 -6.96 -24.90
C ASP A 266 -20.85 -5.51 -25.37
N LYS A 267 -21.74 -4.66 -24.86
CA LYS A 267 -21.77 -3.23 -25.17
C LYS A 267 -20.50 -2.52 -24.70
N ALA A 268 -20.05 -2.77 -23.46
CA ALA A 268 -18.80 -2.20 -22.95
C ALA A 268 -17.59 -2.64 -23.79
N LEU A 269 -17.51 -3.92 -24.16
CA LEU A 269 -16.46 -4.45 -25.02
C LEU A 269 -16.51 -3.84 -26.43
N ARG A 270 -17.69 -3.70 -27.03
CA ARG A 270 -17.85 -3.05 -28.34
C ARG A 270 -17.44 -1.59 -28.31
N THR A 271 -17.83 -0.84 -27.29
CA THR A 271 -17.36 0.53 -27.10
C THR A 271 -15.84 0.54 -26.98
N LEU A 272 -15.27 -0.30 -26.11
CA LEU A 272 -13.82 -0.33 -25.89
C LEU A 272 -13.03 -0.81 -27.10
N MET A 273 -13.55 -1.70 -27.95
CA MET A 273 -12.80 -2.32 -29.06
C MET A 273 -13.10 -1.69 -30.43
N ALA A 274 -14.33 -1.24 -30.67
CA ALA A 274 -14.83 -0.89 -32.00
C ALA A 274 -15.28 0.57 -32.15
N SER A 275 -15.27 1.39 -31.09
CA SER A 275 -15.60 2.82 -31.18
C SER A 275 -14.34 3.70 -31.28
N GLU A 276 -14.50 4.91 -31.83
CA GLU A 276 -13.45 5.94 -31.86
C GLU A 276 -13.06 6.39 -30.44
N GLU A 277 -14.02 6.41 -29.51
CA GLU A 277 -13.78 6.65 -28.09
C GLU A 277 -12.92 5.54 -27.48
N GLY A 278 -13.24 4.28 -27.76
CA GLY A 278 -12.44 3.12 -27.36
C GLY A 278 -11.03 3.18 -27.93
N GLU A 279 -10.85 3.64 -29.18
CA GLU A 279 -9.52 3.84 -29.76
C GLU A 279 -8.72 4.91 -29.00
N LYS A 280 -9.35 6.03 -28.63
CA LYS A 280 -8.73 7.07 -27.78
C LYS A 280 -8.35 6.52 -26.41
N ILE A 281 -9.22 5.72 -25.78
CA ILE A 281 -8.95 5.06 -24.48
C ILE A 281 -7.75 4.10 -24.60
N ARG A 282 -7.75 3.20 -25.60
CA ARG A 282 -6.64 2.24 -25.81
C ARG A 282 -5.34 2.96 -26.12
N LYS A 283 -5.37 4.05 -26.89
CA LYS A 283 -4.19 4.87 -27.17
C LYS A 283 -3.64 5.52 -25.90
N ARG A 284 -4.50 6.16 -25.10
CA ARG A 284 -4.13 6.72 -23.79
C ARG A 284 -3.55 5.66 -22.85
N ALA A 285 -4.17 4.48 -22.77
CA ALA A 285 -3.68 3.38 -21.94
C ALA A 285 -2.32 2.85 -22.44
N LYS A 286 -2.11 2.77 -23.76
CA LYS A 286 -0.82 2.40 -24.36
C LYS A 286 0.26 3.44 -24.09
N ASP A 287 -0.07 4.72 -24.23
CA ASP A 287 0.86 5.83 -24.00
C ASP A 287 1.22 5.90 -22.51
N LEU A 288 0.24 5.79 -21.60
CA LEU A 288 0.46 5.68 -20.17
C LEU A 288 1.33 4.46 -19.84
N GLY A 289 1.02 3.29 -20.39
CA GLY A 289 1.81 2.07 -20.21
C GLY A 289 3.25 2.22 -20.69
N ASN A 290 3.48 2.95 -21.79
CA ASN A 290 4.83 3.27 -22.28
C ASN A 290 5.54 4.25 -21.35
N THR A 291 4.86 5.28 -20.85
CA THR A 291 5.40 6.23 -19.87
C THR A 291 5.85 5.52 -18.60
N VAL A 292 5.04 4.58 -18.09
CA VAL A 292 5.38 3.75 -16.91
C VAL A 292 6.54 2.79 -17.20
N LYS A 293 6.60 2.18 -18.39
CA LYS A 293 7.75 1.36 -18.77
C LYS A 293 9.02 2.18 -18.88
N HIS A 294 8.94 3.38 -19.44
CA HIS A 294 10.09 4.27 -19.58
C HIS A 294 10.54 4.82 -18.22
N SER A 295 9.61 5.16 -17.31
CA SER A 295 9.97 5.57 -15.94
C SER A 295 10.73 4.48 -15.21
N LEU A 296 10.30 3.21 -15.31
CA LEU A 296 11.02 2.07 -14.75
C LEU A 296 12.46 1.93 -15.28
N MET A 297 12.74 2.42 -16.49
CA MET A 297 14.08 2.39 -17.10
C MET A 297 14.91 3.63 -16.74
N GLU A 298 14.28 4.79 -16.54
CA GLU A 298 14.96 6.06 -16.29
C GLU A 298 15.16 6.42 -14.81
N SER A 299 14.22 6.09 -13.92
CA SER A 299 14.21 6.65 -12.56
C SER A 299 15.35 6.13 -11.68
N GLY A 300 16.14 5.15 -12.14
CA GLY A 300 16.77 4.22 -11.20
C GLY A 300 15.67 3.49 -10.42
N ASN A 301 15.90 2.24 -10.06
CA ASN A 301 14.85 1.48 -9.43
C ASN A 301 14.63 2.03 -8.00
N GLU A 302 13.55 2.79 -7.74
CA GLU A 302 13.22 3.25 -6.38
C GLU A 302 13.18 2.09 -5.39
N MET A 303 12.86 0.87 -5.86
CA MET A 303 13.01 -0.37 -5.10
C MET A 303 14.45 -0.64 -4.68
N ASP A 304 15.45 -0.44 -5.54
CA ASP A 304 16.86 -0.65 -5.20
C ASP A 304 17.33 0.42 -4.19
N LEU A 305 16.82 1.66 -4.29
CA LEU A 305 17.05 2.69 -3.28
C LEU A 305 16.39 2.34 -1.94
N PHE A 306 15.18 1.78 -1.97
CA PHE A 306 14.50 1.30 -0.76
C PHE A 306 15.26 0.13 -0.14
N ILE A 307 15.69 -0.85 -0.94
CA ILE A 307 16.54 -1.97 -0.50
C ILE A 307 17.83 -1.44 0.12
N ALA A 308 18.51 -0.50 -0.54
CA ALA A 308 19.72 0.12 -0.01
C ALA A 308 19.44 0.90 1.28
N GLN A 309 18.28 1.53 1.43
CA GLN A 309 17.89 2.21 2.66
C GLN A 309 17.73 1.22 3.82
N ILE A 310 17.01 0.13 3.62
CA ILE A 310 16.77 -0.86 4.68
C ILE A 310 17.99 -1.74 4.97
N ALA A 311 18.94 -1.80 4.03
CA ALA A 311 20.21 -2.49 4.18
C ALA A 311 21.23 -1.75 5.04
N ARG A 312 21.18 -0.40 5.09
CA ARG A 312 22.10 0.44 5.88
C ARG A 312 21.96 0.14 7.36
#